data_AF-A0A2A5D2U1-F1
#
_entry.id   AF-A0A2A5D2U1-F1
#
_cell.length_a   1.000
_cell.length_b   1.000
_cell.length_c   1.000
_cell.angle_alpha   90.00
_cell.angle_beta   90.00
_cell.angle_gamma   90.00
#
_symmetry.space_group_name_H-M   'P 1'
#
loop_
_entity.id
_entity.type
_entity.pdbx_description
1 polymer ?
#
loop_
_entity_poly.entity_id
_entity_poly.type
_entity_poly.pdbx_seq_one_letter_code
_entity_poly.pdbx_strand_id
1 'polypeptide(L)'
;MVDEPLPEPTVEEVNIPDGQINPNAVGLYANGVMVGHTASDIAIILLRNGINDAVLNISFTTAKSLVGELQKAIKRIEEKTGHEIMTIQYIKEKMEEEDS
;
A
#
# COMPACT_ATOMS: atom_id res chain seq x y z
N MET A 1 7.07 27.05 25.52
CA MET A 1 7.31 26.01 24.51
C MET A 1 6.29 26.27 23.43
N VAL A 2 6.72 26.63 22.23
CA VAL A 2 5.81 26.92 21.11
C VAL A 2 5.56 25.57 20.45
N ASP A 3 4.31 25.12 20.41
CA ASP A 3 3.89 23.99 19.58
C ASP A 3 4.12 24.42 18.12
N GLU A 4 5.23 23.98 17.54
CA GLU A 4 5.41 24.07 16.09
C GLU A 4 4.41 23.08 15.45
N PRO A 5 3.56 23.53 14.51
CA PRO A 5 2.68 22.62 13.81
C PRO A 5 3.53 21.59 13.06
N LEU A 6 3.13 20.32 13.16
CA LEU A 6 3.73 19.23 12.40
C LEU A 6 3.75 19.61 10.91
N PRO A 7 4.86 19.37 10.19
CA PRO A 7 4.93 19.65 8.77
C PRO A 7 3.81 18.88 8.05
N GLU A 8 3.08 19.57 7.17
CA GLU A 8 2.07 18.94 6.33
C GLU A 8 2.73 17.82 5.51
N PRO A 9 2.09 16.65 5.37
CA PRO A 9 2.64 15.56 4.57
C PRO A 9 2.80 16.04 3.13
N THR A 10 4.05 16.19 2.69
CA THR A 10 4.36 16.48 1.30
C THR A 10 3.98 15.26 0.48
N VAL A 11 2.86 15.35 -0.25
CA VAL A 11 2.52 14.36 -1.27
C VAL A 11 3.51 14.57 -2.41
N GLU A 12 4.60 13.80 -2.44
CA GLU A 12 5.40 13.71 -3.65
C GLU A 12 4.49 13.16 -4.75
N GLU A 13 4.16 14.00 -5.73
CA GLU A 13 3.43 13.55 -6.92
C GLU A 13 4.21 12.40 -7.54
N VAL A 14 3.56 11.23 -7.63
CA VAL A 14 4.10 10.12 -8.40
C VAL A 14 4.21 10.61 -9.85
N ASN A 15 5.43 10.87 -10.31
CA ASN A 15 5.70 11.31 -11.68
C ASN A 15 5.43 10.14 -12.64
N ILE A 16 4.15 9.91 -12.93
CA ILE A 16 3.70 9.08 -14.03
C ILE A 16 3.76 9.99 -15.26
N PRO A 17 4.55 9.65 -16.29
CA PRO A 17 4.71 10.49 -17.47
C PRO A 17 3.35 10.96 -18.01
N ASP A 18 3.22 12.27 -18.25
CA ASP A 18 2.00 12.88 -18.76
C ASP A 18 1.45 12.09 -19.97
N GLY A 19 0.19 11.68 -19.88
CA GLY A 19 -0.51 10.91 -20.92
C GLY A 19 -0.68 9.40 -20.65
N GLN A 20 -0.17 8.85 -19.54
CA GLN A 20 -0.35 7.42 -19.20
C GLN A 20 -1.46 7.11 -18.19
N ILE A 21 -1.91 8.10 -17.39
CA ILE A 21 -3.07 7.92 -16.53
C ILE A 21 -4.30 8.38 -17.32
N ASN A 22 -5.29 7.50 -17.46
CA ASN A 22 -6.61 7.90 -17.95
C ASN A 22 -7.10 9.07 -17.07
N PRO A 23 -7.48 10.23 -17.62
CA PRO A 23 -7.95 11.36 -16.80
C PRO A 23 -9.23 11.02 -16.00
N ASN A 24 -9.92 9.93 -16.36
CA ASN A 24 -11.04 9.37 -15.61
C ASN A 24 -10.66 8.20 -14.70
N ALA A 25 -9.37 7.93 -14.50
CA ALA A 25 -8.91 6.91 -13.57
C ALA A 25 -9.32 7.29 -12.15
N VAL A 26 -9.89 6.35 -11.42
CA VAL A 26 -10.25 6.53 -10.02
C VAL A 26 -9.01 6.29 -9.18
N GLY A 27 -8.53 7.33 -8.49
CA GLY A 27 -7.54 7.19 -7.44
C GLY A 27 -8.16 6.51 -6.22
N LEU A 28 -7.53 5.44 -5.73
CA LEU A 28 -7.97 4.71 -4.56
C LEU A 28 -6.91 4.81 -3.47
N TYR A 29 -7.35 5.07 -2.24
CA TYR A 29 -6.51 5.00 -1.06
C TYR A 29 -6.92 3.79 -0.23
N ALA A 30 -5.92 2.98 0.15
CA ALA A 30 -6.09 1.84 1.01
C ALA A 30 -4.98 1.81 2.06
N ASN A 31 -5.35 1.58 3.32
CA ASN A 31 -4.42 1.36 4.43
C ASN A 31 -4.51 -0.06 5.00
N GLY A 32 -5.27 -0.92 4.34
CA GLY A 32 -5.31 -2.35 4.61
C GLY A 32 -5.63 -3.13 3.35
N VAL A 33 -5.31 -4.43 3.39
CA VAL A 33 -5.57 -5.35 2.29
C VAL A 33 -6.03 -6.70 2.84
N MET A 34 -7.03 -7.30 2.21
CA MET A 34 -7.35 -8.72 2.36
C MET A 34 -7.19 -9.43 1.02
N VAL A 35 -6.85 -10.70 1.04
CA VAL A 35 -6.61 -11.49 -0.18
C VAL A 35 -7.45 -12.75 -0.13
N GLY A 36 -8.34 -12.91 -1.11
CA GLY A 36 -9.03 -14.16 -1.43
C GLY A 36 -8.47 -14.75 -2.73
N HIS A 37 -8.59 -16.07 -2.92
CA HIS A 37 -8.12 -16.71 -4.14
C HIS A 37 -8.98 -17.93 -4.53
N THR A 38 -9.00 -18.22 -5.81
CA THR A 38 -9.54 -19.46 -6.41
C THR A 38 -8.41 -20.30 -6.99
N ALA A 39 -8.71 -21.30 -7.82
CA ALA A 39 -7.69 -22.08 -8.52
C ALA A 39 -7.00 -21.31 -9.67
N SER A 40 -7.52 -20.17 -10.11
CA SER A 40 -6.98 -19.39 -11.24
C SER A 40 -6.74 -17.91 -10.95
N ASP A 41 -7.49 -17.35 -9.99
CA ASP A 41 -7.60 -15.90 -9.80
C ASP A 41 -7.42 -15.51 -8.33
N ILE A 42 -7.02 -14.26 -8.13
CA ILE A 42 -6.87 -13.60 -6.84
C ILE A 42 -7.82 -12.40 -6.80
N ALA A 43 -8.54 -12.27 -5.68
CA ALA A 43 -9.26 -11.07 -5.31
C ALA A 43 -8.47 -10.34 -4.22
N ILE A 44 -8.03 -9.11 -4.52
CA ILE A 44 -7.41 -8.19 -3.57
C ILE A 44 -8.49 -7.20 -3.13
N ILE A 45 -8.85 -7.25 -1.85
CA ILE A 45 -9.83 -6.35 -1.26
C ILE A 45 -9.06 -5.22 -0.58
N LEU A 46 -9.26 -4.01 -1.05
CA LEU A 46 -8.66 -2.79 -0.51
C LEU A 46 -9.53 -2.27 0.63
N LEU A 47 -8.90 -2.04 1.78
CA LEU A 47 -9.56 -1.53 2.97
C LEU A 47 -9.17 -0.09 3.23
N ARG A 48 -10.16 0.73 3.60
CA ARG A 48 -9.95 2.04 4.21
C ARG A 48 -10.50 2.00 5.62
N ASN A 49 -9.61 2.04 6.61
CA ASN A 49 -9.94 1.93 8.03
C ASN A 49 -10.79 0.69 8.36
N GLY A 50 -10.44 -0.45 7.76
CA GLY A 50 -11.13 -1.73 7.96
C GLY A 50 -12.42 -1.90 7.15
N ILE A 51 -12.87 -0.88 6.42
CA ILE A 51 -14.05 -0.95 5.55
C ILE A 51 -13.61 -1.30 4.12
N ASN A 52 -14.34 -2.21 3.47
CA ASN A 52 -14.12 -2.59 2.08
C ASN A 52 -14.37 -1.39 1.16
N ASP A 53 -13.32 -0.85 0.55
CA ASP A 53 -13.35 0.34 -0.30
C ASP A 53 -13.34 -0.03 -1.79
N ALA A 54 -12.62 -1.11 -2.16
CA ALA A 54 -12.58 -1.63 -3.53
C ALA A 54 -12.17 -3.11 -3.59
N VAL A 55 -12.45 -3.76 -4.73
CA VAL A 55 -12.00 -5.13 -5.02
C VAL A 55 -11.31 -5.16 -6.37
N LEU A 56 -10.08 -5.66 -6.40
CA LEU A 56 -9.28 -5.90 -7.60
C LEU A 56 -9.21 -7.41 -7.86
N ASN A 57 -9.87 -7.88 -8.92
CA ASN A 57 -9.80 -9.26 -9.38
C ASN A 57 -8.75 -9.39 -10.48
N ILE A 58 -7.78 -10.28 -10.29
CA ILE A 58 -6.65 -10.48 -11.22
C ILE A 58 -6.26 -11.95 -11.28
N SER A 59 -5.69 -12.39 -12.41
CA SER A 59 -5.17 -13.76 -12.53
C SER A 59 -3.94 -13.98 -11.64
N PHE A 60 -3.62 -15.23 -11.33
CA PHE A 60 -2.44 -15.57 -10.52
C PHE A 60 -1.12 -15.04 -11.08
N THR A 61 -0.94 -15.12 -12.41
CA THR A 61 0.29 -14.66 -13.06
C THR A 61 0.41 -13.14 -12.94
N THR A 62 -0.68 -12.41 -13.17
CA THR A 62 -0.73 -10.95 -12.99
C THR A 62 -0.49 -10.55 -11.54
N ALA A 63 -1.08 -11.24 -10.58
CA ALA A 63 -0.85 -11.00 -9.16
C ALA A 63 0.61 -11.22 -8.75
N LYS A 64 1.25 -12.30 -9.25
CA LYS A 64 2.65 -12.57 -8.96
C LYS A 64 3.56 -11.47 -9.50
N SER A 65 3.29 -10.99 -10.71
CA SER A 65 4.01 -9.84 -11.30
C SER A 65 3.78 -8.56 -10.49
N LEU A 66 2.54 -8.28 -10.06
CA LEU A 66 2.21 -7.13 -9.23
C LEU A 66 3.01 -7.12 -7.92
N VAL A 67 3.07 -8.25 -7.20
CA VAL A 67 3.88 -8.37 -5.98
C VAL A 67 5.35 -8.04 -6.26
N GLY A 68 5.91 -8.53 -7.37
CA GLY A 68 7.29 -8.24 -7.74
C GLY A 68 7.56 -6.75 -7.99
N GLU A 69 6.65 -6.04 -8.65
CA GLU A 69 6.78 -4.60 -8.88
C GLU A 69 6.62 -3.79 -7.58
N LEU A 70 5.68 -4.16 -6.71
CA LEU A 70 5.50 -3.53 -5.41
C LEU A 70 6.74 -3.69 -4.51
N GLN A 71 7.31 -4.91 -4.47
CA GLN A 71 8.54 -5.17 -3.70
C GLN A 71 9.72 -4.33 -4.21
N LYS A 72 9.89 -4.20 -5.53
CA LYS A 72 10.93 -3.33 -6.10
C LYS A 72 10.70 -1.87 -5.73
N ALA A 73 9.46 -1.39 -5.77
CA ALA A 73 9.13 -0.01 -5.42
C ALA A 73 9.44 0.29 -3.95
N ILE A 74 9.00 -0.57 -3.03
CA ILE A 74 9.26 -0.45 -1.59
C ILE A 74 10.78 -0.46 -1.33
N LYS A 75 11.50 -1.45 -1.86
CA LYS A 75 12.95 -1.57 -1.68
C LYS A 75 13.70 -0.31 -2.13
N ARG A 76 13.29 0.30 -3.24
CA ARG A 76 13.89 1.56 -3.73
C ARG A 76 13.64 2.73 -2.78
N ILE A 77 12.48 2.79 -2.13
CA ILE A 77 12.18 3.83 -1.15
C ILE A 77 13.06 3.61 0.09
N GLU A 78 13.09 2.40 0.62
CA GLU A 78 13.89 2.04 1.81
C GLU A 78 15.40 2.29 1.59
N GLU A 79 15.92 1.92 0.43
CA GLU A 79 17.33 2.19 0.06
C GLU A 79 17.64 3.69 -0.01
N LYS A 80 16.67 4.52 -0.44
CA LYS A 80 16.84 5.98 -0.52
C LYS A 80 16.69 6.67 0.83
N THR A 81 15.75 6.22 1.66
CA THR A 81 15.47 6.84 2.96
C THR A 81 16.39 6.31 4.06
N GLY A 82 17.01 5.13 3.86
CA GLY A 82 17.76 4.42 4.89
C GLY A 82 16.89 3.84 6.01
N HIS A 83 15.57 3.75 5.80
CA HIS A 83 14.60 3.27 6.79
C HIS A 83 13.81 2.09 6.22
N GLU A 84 13.73 1.02 6.99
CA GLU A 84 12.87 -0.14 6.69
C GLU A 84 11.41 0.21 6.99
N ILE A 85 10.52 -0.05 6.03
CA ILE A 85 9.09 0.18 6.18
C ILE A 85 8.48 -1.04 6.87
N MET A 86 8.02 -0.85 8.10
CA MET A 86 7.39 -1.92 8.88
C MET A 86 6.09 -2.40 8.23
N THR A 87 5.86 -3.71 8.29
CA THR A 87 4.58 -4.29 7.86
C THR A 87 3.49 -4.09 8.91
N ILE A 88 2.22 -4.10 8.48
CA ILE A 88 1.07 -4.01 9.40
C ILE A 88 1.08 -5.17 10.39
N GLN A 89 1.46 -6.38 9.95
CA GLN A 89 1.55 -7.57 10.81
C GLN A 89 2.60 -7.36 11.92
N TYR A 90 3.79 -6.89 11.56
CA TYR A 90 4.85 -6.61 12.53
C TYR A 90 4.41 -5.59 13.58
N ILE A 91 3.74 -4.51 13.15
CA ILE A 91 3.22 -3.48 14.07
C ILE A 91 2.18 -4.08 15.01
N LYS A 92 1.25 -4.91 14.50
CA LYS A 92 0.23 -5.57 15.33
C LYS A 92 0.83 -6.50 16.37
N GLU A 93 1.80 -7.33 15.96
CA GLU A 93 2.50 -8.23 16.88
C GLU A 93 3.17 -7.45 18.01
N LYS A 94 3.79 -6.31 17.72
CA LYS A 94 4.41 -5.46 18.75
C LYS A 94 3.43 -4.79 19.69
N MET A 95 2.27 -4.37 19.20
CA MET A 95 1.23 -3.79 20.06
C MET A 95 0.61 -4.85 21.00
N GLU A 96 0.39 -6.08 20.52
CA GLU A 96 -0.16 -7.18 21.34
C GLU A 96 0.82 -7.67 22.42
N GLU A 97 2.13 -7.62 22.16
CA GLU A 97 3.19 -7.92 23.14
C GLU A 97 3.27 -6.89 24.30
N GLU A 98 2.97 -5.61 24.05
CA GLU A 98 3.04 -4.56 25.07
C GLU A 98 1.84 -4.55 26.02
N ASP A 99 0.69 -5.07 25.58
CA ASP A 99 -0.56 -5.14 26.35
C ASP A 99 -0.67 -6.43 27.22
N SER A 100 0.33 -7.31 27.19
CA SER A 100 0.37 -8.62 27.90
C SER A 100 1.31 -8.63 29.11
#